data_AF-A0AAV8XBT9-F1
#
_entry.id   AF-A0AAV8XBT9-F1
#
_cell.length_a   1.000
_cell.length_b   1.000
_cell.length_c   1.000
_cell.angle_alpha   90.00
_cell.angle_beta   90.00
_cell.angle_gamma   90.00
#
_symmetry.space_group_name_H-M   'P 1'
#
loop_
_entity.id
_entity.type
_entity.pdbx_description
1 polymer ?
#
loop_
_entity_poly.entity_id
_entity_poly.type
_entity_poly.pdbx_seq_one_letter_code
_entity_poly.pdbx_strand_id
1 'polypeptide(L)'
;MFEHTVEKLLQENIYSRYRDEYQMLVTNKHGVEQENVEVNIDASTIQFLISLKVDCTSLPEYIQPVENDHTIWYNPLSPRLEQVLGNSRNMVLPEYKKDMILVDYVALVLKMIDNRIGIVADHFKMKKIYIMSLTAVRNRDIIEYDTETYNKAVFMYNVNDYYCLVTVNIGVKFPQEKPSVQLSSIYCQEGKQCTETLDKYPYNPTHRPDDNIDNLLQFLNEAVLKFKNHKH
;
A
#
# COMPACT_ATOMS: atom_id res chain seq x y z
N MET A 1 18.87 -6.70 -31.50
CA MET A 1 18.35 -8.09 -31.54
C MET A 1 16.83 -8.10 -31.69
N PHE A 2 16.09 -7.28 -30.92
CA PHE A 2 14.61 -7.22 -30.98
C PHE A 2 14.01 -6.48 -32.18
N GLU A 3 14.69 -5.46 -32.72
CA GLU A 3 14.22 -4.72 -33.92
C GLU A 3 13.99 -5.64 -35.13
N HIS A 4 14.90 -6.59 -35.35
CA HIS A 4 14.80 -7.56 -36.44
C HIS A 4 13.58 -8.48 -36.32
N THR A 5 13.15 -8.76 -35.09
CA THR A 5 12.00 -9.63 -34.82
C THR A 5 10.67 -8.90 -35.00
N VAL A 6 10.64 -7.60 -34.70
CA VAL A 6 9.49 -6.73 -35.04
C VAL A 6 9.37 -6.60 -36.56
N GLU A 7 10.48 -6.40 -37.28
CA GLU A 7 10.45 -6.40 -38.75
C GLU A 7 9.89 -7.69 -39.34
N LYS A 8 10.31 -8.85 -38.78
CA LYS A 8 9.77 -10.17 -39.16
C LYS A 8 8.25 -10.26 -38.95
N LEU A 9 7.74 -9.78 -37.81
CA LEU A 9 6.30 -9.70 -37.51
C LEU A 9 5.56 -8.85 -38.56
N LEU A 10 6.16 -7.71 -38.92
CA LEU A 10 5.58 -6.72 -39.82
C LEU A 10 5.67 -7.12 -41.31
N GLN A 11 6.56 -8.04 -41.69
CA GLN A 11 6.74 -8.44 -43.10
C GLN A 11 6.07 -9.77 -43.43
N GLU A 12 6.13 -10.77 -42.55
CA GLU A 12 5.62 -12.11 -42.86
C GLU A 12 4.10 -12.22 -42.69
N ASN A 13 3.39 -12.63 -43.75
CA ASN A 13 1.93 -12.73 -43.74
C ASN A 13 1.37 -13.78 -42.77
N ILE A 14 2.19 -14.76 -42.37
CA ILE A 14 1.80 -15.79 -41.39
C ILE A 14 1.51 -15.20 -40.01
N TYR A 15 1.96 -13.97 -39.74
CA TYR A 15 1.74 -13.25 -38.48
C TYR A 15 0.76 -12.07 -38.61
N SER A 16 -0.04 -12.00 -39.69
CA SER A 16 -0.94 -10.87 -39.97
C SER A 16 -1.84 -10.48 -38.79
N ARG A 17 -2.44 -11.44 -38.10
CA ARG A 17 -3.24 -11.18 -36.89
C ARG A 17 -2.44 -10.46 -35.80
N TYR A 18 -1.23 -10.94 -35.50
CA TYR A 18 -0.39 -10.39 -34.45
C TYR A 18 0.22 -9.04 -34.83
N ARG A 19 0.44 -8.82 -36.13
CA ARG A 19 0.81 -7.52 -36.70
C ARG A 19 -0.29 -6.49 -36.45
N ASP A 20 -1.55 -6.84 -36.71
CA ASP A 20 -2.69 -5.93 -36.48
C ASP A 20 -2.81 -5.60 -34.98
N GLU A 21 -2.69 -6.61 -34.10
CA GLU A 21 -2.71 -6.39 -32.65
C GLU A 21 -1.53 -5.51 -32.17
N TYR A 22 -0.33 -5.72 -32.70
CA TYR A 22 0.84 -4.87 -32.40
C TYR A 22 0.61 -3.43 -32.87
N GLN A 23 0.12 -3.23 -34.09
CA GLN A 23 -0.17 -1.90 -34.62
C GLN A 23 -1.26 -1.21 -33.79
N MET A 24 -2.31 -1.93 -33.42
CA MET A 24 -3.35 -1.41 -32.53
C MET A 24 -2.76 -1.00 -31.18
N LEU A 25 -1.86 -1.80 -30.59
CA LEU A 25 -1.23 -1.50 -29.31
C LEU A 25 -0.42 -0.21 -29.34
N VAL A 26 0.45 -0.04 -30.35
CA VAL A 26 1.36 1.11 -30.44
C VAL A 26 0.72 2.38 -31.02
N THR A 27 -0.44 2.24 -31.67
CA THR A 27 -1.19 3.36 -32.26
C THR A 27 -2.34 3.82 -31.35
N ASN A 28 -2.89 2.95 -30.50
CA ASN A 28 -3.92 3.34 -29.56
C ASN A 28 -3.38 4.20 -28.41
N LYS A 29 -4.21 5.12 -27.94
CA LYS A 29 -3.91 6.16 -26.94
C LYS A 29 -3.70 5.66 -25.51
N HIS A 30 -3.31 4.40 -25.30
CA HIS A 30 -3.02 3.86 -23.97
C HIS A 30 -1.57 4.11 -23.51
N GLY A 31 -0.83 4.98 -24.22
CA GLY A 31 0.51 5.42 -23.80
C GLY A 31 1.62 4.39 -24.01
N VAL A 32 1.34 3.31 -24.76
CA VAL A 32 2.35 2.32 -25.15
C VAL A 32 2.97 2.75 -26.47
N GLU A 33 4.17 3.29 -26.41
CA GLU A 33 4.94 3.63 -27.62
C GLU A 33 5.67 2.38 -28.16
N GLN A 34 6.01 2.40 -29.43
CA GLN A 34 6.74 1.31 -30.09
C GLN A 34 8.05 0.92 -29.37
N GLU A 35 8.77 1.90 -28.83
CA GLU A 35 10.00 1.70 -28.04
C GLU A 35 9.78 0.94 -26.73
N ASN A 36 8.53 0.87 -26.25
CA ASN A 36 8.16 0.18 -25.02
C ASN A 36 7.64 -1.25 -25.28
N VAL A 37 7.72 -1.74 -26.52
CA VAL A 37 7.25 -3.07 -26.90
C VAL A 37 8.37 -3.87 -27.55
N GLU A 38 8.75 -4.98 -26.92
CA GLU A 38 9.66 -5.97 -27.50
C GLU A 38 8.87 -7.20 -27.94
N VAL A 39 9.23 -7.72 -29.11
CA VAL A 39 8.62 -8.94 -29.66
C VAL A 39 9.71 -9.98 -29.87
N ASN A 40 9.48 -11.19 -29.35
CA ASN A 40 10.29 -12.36 -29.69
C ASN A 40 9.44 -13.39 -30.44
N ILE A 41 9.97 -13.93 -31.54
CA ILE A 41 9.31 -14.94 -32.38
C ILE A 41 10.23 -16.15 -32.42
N ASP A 42 9.83 -17.21 -31.72
CA ASP A 42 10.48 -18.52 -31.78
C ASP A 42 9.73 -19.42 -32.77
N ALA A 43 10.17 -20.68 -32.92
CA ALA A 43 9.63 -21.61 -33.92
C ALA A 43 8.12 -21.90 -33.79
N SER A 44 7.53 -21.69 -32.61
CA SER A 44 6.12 -22.01 -32.33
C SER A 44 5.38 -20.97 -31.48
N THR A 45 6.05 -19.91 -31.04
CA THR A 45 5.50 -18.93 -30.09
C THR A 45 5.89 -17.52 -30.47
N ILE A 46 4.99 -16.58 -30.17
CA ILE A 46 5.24 -15.15 -30.23
C ILE A 46 5.07 -14.62 -28.82
N GLN A 47 6.09 -13.90 -28.33
CA GLN A 47 6.12 -13.32 -27.00
C GLN A 47 6.17 -11.80 -27.14
N PHE A 48 5.27 -11.12 -26.42
CA PHE A 48 5.27 -9.67 -26.29
C PHE A 48 5.74 -9.32 -24.88
N LEU A 49 6.74 -8.46 -24.79
CA LEU A 49 7.12 -7.79 -23.55
C LEU A 49 6.75 -6.31 -23.69
N ILE A 50 5.88 -5.83 -22.80
CA ILE A 50 5.29 -4.50 -22.88
C ILE A 50 5.65 -3.75 -21.61
N SER A 51 6.42 -2.67 -21.76
CA SER A 51 6.73 -1.75 -20.68
C SER A 51 5.57 -0.77 -20.48
N LEU A 52 4.94 -0.83 -19.31
CA LEU A 52 3.81 0.02 -18.95
C LEU A 52 4.30 1.28 -18.23
N LYS A 53 3.96 2.46 -18.77
CA LYS A 53 4.18 3.73 -18.08
C LYS A 53 3.09 3.90 -17.02
N VAL A 54 3.48 3.86 -15.75
CA VAL A 54 2.57 3.96 -14.60
C VAL A 54 3.00 5.14 -13.73
N ASP A 55 2.06 6.00 -13.37
CA ASP A 55 2.31 7.14 -12.50
C ASP A 55 2.25 6.74 -11.01
N CYS A 56 3.43 6.70 -10.38
CA CYS A 56 3.62 6.36 -8.98
C CYS A 56 3.88 7.58 -8.09
N THR A 57 3.65 8.81 -8.57
CA THR A 57 3.97 10.05 -7.85
C THR A 57 3.09 10.28 -6.62
N SER A 58 1.90 9.69 -6.59
CA SER A 58 0.97 9.74 -5.45
C SER A 58 1.32 8.80 -4.31
N LEU A 59 2.24 7.86 -4.55
CA LEU A 59 2.67 6.88 -3.56
C LEU A 59 3.66 7.51 -2.56
N PRO A 60 3.68 7.01 -1.31
CA PRO A 60 4.71 7.40 -0.35
C PRO A 60 6.12 7.13 -0.88
N GLU A 61 7.10 7.88 -0.36
CA GLU A 61 8.49 7.57 -0.61
C GLU A 61 8.82 6.18 -0.03
N TYR A 62 9.27 5.29 -0.91
CA TYR A 62 9.76 3.99 -0.49
C TYR A 62 11.12 4.16 0.17
N ILE A 63 11.19 3.87 1.46
CA ILE A 63 12.45 3.81 2.20
C ILE A 63 12.88 2.35 2.17
N GLN A 64 13.95 2.08 1.43
CA GLN A 64 14.56 0.76 1.41
C GLN A 64 15.01 0.43 2.85
N PRO A 65 14.57 -0.70 3.45
CA PRO A 65 15.19 -1.14 4.68
C PRO A 65 16.68 -1.33 4.42
N VAL A 66 17.50 -0.71 5.25
CA VAL A 66 18.96 -0.79 5.17
C VAL A 66 19.36 -2.16 5.69
N GLU A 67 19.25 -3.22 4.89
CA GLU A 67 19.77 -4.54 5.26
C GLU A 67 20.61 -5.20 4.17
N ASN A 68 21.88 -5.34 4.54
CA ASN A 68 22.87 -6.32 4.13
C ASN A 68 22.25 -7.66 3.68
N ASP A 69 22.25 -7.98 2.39
CA ASP A 69 22.80 -9.26 1.88
C ASP A 69 22.81 -9.34 0.36
N HIS A 70 23.74 -10.12 -0.18
CA HIS A 70 24.14 -10.24 -1.58
C HIS A 70 23.14 -11.00 -2.49
N THR A 71 21.83 -10.87 -2.26
CA THR A 71 20.80 -11.59 -3.03
C THR A 71 19.77 -10.65 -3.65
N ILE A 72 20.23 -9.65 -4.41
CA ILE A 72 19.36 -8.89 -5.33
C ILE A 72 19.30 -9.66 -6.66
N TRP A 73 18.70 -10.85 -6.66
CA TRP A 73 18.37 -11.54 -7.90
C TRP A 73 17.12 -10.89 -8.50
N TYR A 74 17.31 -10.10 -9.56
CA TYR A 74 16.33 -9.66 -10.56
C TYR A 74 14.88 -9.56 -10.08
N ASN A 75 14.55 -8.50 -9.34
CA ASN A 75 13.17 -8.10 -9.18
C ASN A 75 12.79 -7.18 -10.35
N PRO A 76 11.90 -7.59 -11.28
CA PRO A 76 11.49 -6.75 -12.41
C PRO A 76 10.58 -5.60 -11.99
N LEU A 77 10.13 -5.56 -10.73
CA LEU A 77 9.26 -4.51 -10.19
C LEU A 77 10.07 -3.54 -9.34
N SER A 78 9.81 -2.23 -9.49
CA SER A 78 10.36 -1.26 -8.55
C SER A 78 9.81 -1.53 -7.14
N PRO A 79 10.57 -1.27 -6.06
CA PRO A 79 10.08 -1.51 -4.69
C PRO A 79 8.79 -0.73 -4.35
N ARG A 80 8.57 0.43 -4.98
CA ARG A 80 7.30 1.19 -4.91
C ARG A 80 6.13 0.41 -5.51
N LEU A 81 6.39 -0.30 -6.61
CA LEU A 81 5.39 -1.09 -7.29
C LEU A 81 5.05 -2.37 -6.50
N GLU A 82 5.97 -2.92 -5.71
CA GLU A 82 5.63 -3.99 -4.73
C GLU A 82 4.67 -3.52 -3.64
N GLN A 83 4.78 -2.26 -3.18
CA GLN A 83 3.81 -1.72 -2.22
C GLN A 83 2.39 -1.64 -2.82
N VAL A 84 2.30 -1.32 -4.12
CA VAL A 84 1.04 -1.25 -4.85
C VAL A 84 0.47 -2.65 -5.08
N LEU A 85 1.27 -3.52 -5.67
CA LEU A 85 0.85 -4.83 -6.16
C LEU A 85 0.80 -5.88 -5.04
N GLY A 86 1.31 -5.55 -3.85
CA GLY A 86 1.65 -6.50 -2.81
C GLY A 86 2.94 -7.26 -3.16
N ASN A 87 3.51 -7.99 -2.19
CA ASN A 87 4.60 -8.93 -2.48
C ASN A 87 4.22 -9.75 -3.72
N SER A 88 5.18 -9.98 -4.63
CA SER A 88 5.00 -10.60 -5.96
C SER A 88 4.16 -11.88 -6.01
N ARG A 89 3.92 -12.53 -4.87
CA ARG A 89 3.07 -13.72 -4.70
C ARG A 89 1.56 -13.44 -4.60
N ASN A 90 1.13 -12.20 -4.34
CA ASN A 90 -0.27 -11.84 -4.12
C ASN A 90 -0.91 -11.07 -5.30
N MET A 91 -0.13 -10.72 -6.32
CA MET A 91 -0.67 -10.10 -7.52
C MET A 91 -1.27 -11.16 -8.44
N VAL A 92 -2.58 -11.09 -8.65
CA VAL A 92 -3.26 -11.85 -9.68
C VAL A 92 -3.58 -10.90 -10.82
N LEU A 93 -2.80 -10.99 -11.91
CA LEU A 93 -3.16 -10.30 -13.14
C LEU A 93 -4.48 -10.86 -13.69
N PRO A 94 -5.28 -10.06 -14.40
CA PRO A 94 -6.46 -10.56 -15.10
C PRO A 94 -6.06 -11.71 -16.04
N GLU A 95 -6.93 -12.71 -16.18
CA GLU A 95 -6.72 -13.80 -17.13
C GLU A 95 -6.85 -13.31 -18.57
N TYR A 96 -5.89 -13.66 -19.42
CA TYR A 96 -5.98 -13.39 -20.86
C TYR A 96 -6.90 -14.41 -21.53
N LYS A 97 -8.06 -13.96 -22.01
CA LYS A 97 -9.05 -14.83 -22.67
C LYS A 97 -8.80 -14.91 -24.17
N LYS A 98 -9.14 -16.04 -24.80
CA LYS A 98 -8.86 -16.31 -26.23
C LYS A 98 -9.55 -15.35 -27.20
N ASP A 99 -10.67 -14.76 -26.78
CA ASP A 99 -11.49 -13.79 -27.49
C ASP A 99 -11.09 -12.33 -27.21
N MET A 100 -10.15 -12.11 -26.28
CA MET A 100 -9.62 -10.79 -25.98
C MET A 100 -8.50 -10.44 -26.97
N ILE A 101 -8.44 -9.17 -27.35
CA ILE A 101 -7.34 -8.60 -28.12
C ILE A 101 -6.31 -7.98 -27.16
N LEU A 102 -5.03 -8.00 -27.56
CA LEU A 102 -3.92 -7.55 -26.70
C LEU A 102 -4.12 -6.14 -26.15
N VAL A 103 -4.65 -5.21 -26.95
CA VAL A 103 -4.88 -3.83 -26.52
C VAL A 103 -5.90 -3.71 -25.38
N ASP A 104 -6.98 -4.49 -25.43
CA ASP A 104 -8.01 -4.48 -24.38
C ASP A 104 -7.47 -5.08 -23.09
N TYR A 105 -6.63 -6.10 -23.21
CA TYR A 105 -5.95 -6.70 -22.05
C TYR A 105 -5.00 -5.71 -21.39
N VAL A 106 -4.16 -5.03 -22.17
CA VAL A 106 -3.23 -4.02 -21.65
C VAL A 106 -3.99 -2.88 -20.96
N ALA A 107 -5.08 -2.41 -21.55
CA ALA A 107 -5.94 -1.39 -20.93
C ALA A 107 -6.55 -1.88 -19.61
N LEU A 108 -6.98 -3.14 -19.53
CA LEU A 108 -7.50 -3.74 -18.31
C LEU A 108 -6.43 -3.82 -17.21
N VAL A 109 -5.21 -4.24 -17.55
CA VAL A 109 -4.08 -4.30 -16.61
C VAL A 109 -3.71 -2.91 -16.11
N LEU A 110 -3.57 -1.92 -16.99
CA LEU A 110 -3.29 -0.52 -16.62
C LEU A 110 -4.34 0.01 -15.65
N LYS A 111 -5.63 -0.15 -15.98
CA LYS A 111 -6.73 0.26 -15.10
C LYS A 111 -6.68 -0.43 -13.74
N MET A 112 -6.33 -1.71 -13.69
CA MET A 112 -6.17 -2.44 -12.44
C MET A 112 -5.04 -1.86 -11.59
N ILE A 113 -3.89 -1.58 -12.19
CA ILE A 113 -2.73 -0.98 -11.52
C ILE A 113 -3.07 0.42 -11.01
N ASP A 114 -3.67 1.28 -11.85
CA ASP A 114 -4.06 2.64 -11.49
C ASP A 114 -5.05 2.65 -10.31
N ASN A 115 -6.08 1.79 -10.36
CA ASN A 115 -7.02 1.64 -9.26
C ASN A 115 -6.31 1.25 -7.95
N ARG A 116 -5.32 0.36 -8.05
CA ARG A 116 -4.57 -0.10 -6.89
C ARG A 116 -3.66 0.98 -6.32
N ILE A 117 -3.03 1.78 -7.19
CA ILE A 117 -2.26 2.97 -6.80
C ILE A 117 -3.15 3.94 -6.05
N GLY A 118 -4.34 4.23 -6.59
CA GLY A 118 -5.32 5.08 -5.93
C GLY A 118 -5.67 4.60 -4.52
N ILE A 119 -5.96 3.30 -4.36
CA ILE A 119 -6.26 2.70 -3.06
C ILE A 119 -5.10 2.85 -2.08
N VAL A 120 -3.86 2.55 -2.50
CA VAL A 120 -2.68 2.64 -1.62
C VAL A 120 -2.38 4.08 -1.23
N ALA A 121 -2.45 5.01 -2.19
CA ALA A 121 -2.27 6.43 -1.95
C ALA A 121 -3.33 6.99 -1.00
N ASP A 122 -4.60 6.63 -1.18
CA ASP A 122 -5.69 7.03 -0.30
C ASP A 122 -5.53 6.47 1.10
N HIS A 123 -5.17 5.18 1.24
CA HIS A 123 -4.89 4.59 2.54
C HIS A 123 -3.75 5.33 3.26
N PHE A 124 -2.64 5.59 2.56
CA PHE A 124 -1.51 6.33 3.10
C PHE A 124 -1.92 7.74 3.55
N LYS A 125 -2.66 8.46 2.70
CA LYS A 125 -3.19 9.80 3.02
C LYS A 125 -4.07 9.77 4.27
N MET A 126 -4.96 8.80 4.40
CA MET A 126 -5.84 8.69 5.57
C MET A 126 -5.05 8.39 6.85
N LYS A 127 -4.04 7.50 6.79
CA LYS A 127 -3.14 7.23 7.92
C LYS A 127 -2.40 8.48 8.35
N LYS A 128 -1.84 9.22 7.39
CA LYS A 128 -1.17 10.50 7.63
C LYS A 128 -2.08 11.49 8.33
N ILE A 129 -3.31 11.68 7.84
CA ILE A 129 -4.30 12.56 8.48
C ILE A 129 -4.56 12.10 9.92
N TYR A 130 -4.77 10.81 10.15
CA TYR A 130 -5.03 10.27 11.49
C TYR A 130 -3.87 10.55 12.45
N ILE A 131 -2.65 10.14 12.12
CA ILE A 131 -1.47 10.32 12.98
C ILE A 131 -1.17 11.80 13.18
N MET A 132 -1.27 12.63 12.13
CA MET A 132 -1.00 14.06 12.25
C MET A 132 -2.01 14.76 13.13
N SER A 133 -3.30 14.45 12.99
CA SER A 133 -4.32 14.98 13.87
C SER A 133 -4.13 14.53 15.32
N LEU A 134 -3.72 13.27 15.55
CA LEU A 134 -3.42 12.77 16.89
C LEU A 134 -2.24 13.53 17.50
N THR A 135 -1.17 13.72 16.73
CA THR A 135 0.02 14.47 17.18
C THR A 135 -0.29 15.94 17.41
N ALA A 136 -1.23 16.53 16.66
CA ALA A 136 -1.64 17.91 16.85
C ALA A 136 -2.42 18.09 18.17
N VAL A 137 -3.35 17.17 18.45
CA VAL A 137 -4.15 17.20 19.69
C VAL A 137 -3.31 16.81 20.91
N ARG A 138 -2.31 15.92 20.75
CA ARG A 138 -1.43 15.41 21.82
C ARG A 138 0.01 15.90 21.70
N ASN A 139 0.22 17.11 21.19
CA ASN A 139 1.56 17.62 20.82
C ASN A 139 2.59 17.61 21.95
N ARG A 140 2.17 17.77 23.21
CA ARG A 140 3.04 17.75 24.39
C ARG A 140 3.21 16.37 25.00
N ASP A 141 2.34 15.44 24.64
CA ASP A 141 2.27 14.10 25.22
C ASP A 141 2.80 13.02 24.27
N ILE A 142 3.02 13.36 23.00
CA ILE A 142 3.56 12.43 22.00
C ILE A 142 5.00 12.05 22.37
N ILE A 143 5.30 10.75 22.32
CA ILE A 143 6.63 10.21 22.62
C ILE A 143 7.33 9.86 21.32
N GLU A 144 6.65 9.10 20.47
CA GLU A 144 7.14 8.70 19.14
C GLU A 144 5.97 8.52 18.19
N TYR A 145 6.22 8.71 16.90
CA TYR A 145 5.32 8.28 15.85
C TYR A 145 6.13 7.99 14.59
N ASP A 146 5.58 7.12 13.77
CA ASP A 146 6.16 6.74 12.49
C ASP A 146 5.89 7.85 11.46
N THR A 147 6.96 8.54 11.04
CA THR A 147 6.92 9.63 10.06
C THR A 147 6.95 9.14 8.61
N GLU A 148 7.25 7.86 8.41
CA GLU A 148 7.46 7.26 7.10
C GLU A 148 6.19 6.59 6.60
N THR A 149 5.62 5.68 7.40
CA THR A 149 4.45 4.88 6.99
C THR A 149 3.18 5.20 7.77
N TYR A 150 3.27 6.05 8.80
CA TYR A 150 2.17 6.45 9.67
C TYR A 150 1.41 5.25 10.26
N ASN A 151 2.13 4.15 10.52
CA ASN A 151 1.52 2.92 11.04
C ASN A 151 1.48 2.87 12.57
N LYS A 152 2.23 3.73 13.26
CA LYS A 152 2.33 3.71 14.72
C LYS A 152 2.44 5.11 15.31
N ALA A 153 1.80 5.31 16.46
CA ALA A 153 2.08 6.42 17.37
C ALA A 153 2.01 5.96 18.82
N VAL A 154 2.83 6.56 19.66
CA VAL A 154 2.85 6.35 21.11
C VAL A 154 2.82 7.71 21.80
N PHE A 155 1.86 7.89 22.71
CA PHE A 155 1.77 9.07 23.55
C PHE A 155 1.52 8.68 25.00
N MET A 156 1.89 9.58 25.90
CA MET A 156 1.54 9.47 27.31
C MET A 156 0.12 9.98 27.53
N TYR A 157 -0.62 9.34 28.44
CA TYR A 157 -1.97 9.75 28.80
C TYR A 157 -2.11 9.75 30.31
N ASN A 158 -2.71 10.81 30.86
CA ASN A 158 -2.88 10.97 32.30
C ASN A 158 -4.36 11.13 32.68
N VAL A 159 -4.77 10.44 33.74
CA VAL A 159 -6.07 10.66 34.40
C VAL A 159 -5.88 10.53 35.91
N ASN A 160 -6.27 11.56 36.68
CA ASN A 160 -6.19 11.58 38.16
C ASN A 160 -4.80 11.12 38.66
N ASP A 161 -3.75 11.81 38.19
CA ASP A 161 -2.33 11.58 38.49
C ASP A 161 -1.77 10.19 38.14
N TYR A 162 -2.54 9.37 37.41
CA TYR A 162 -2.05 8.12 36.85
C TYR A 162 -1.65 8.31 35.39
N TYR A 163 -0.39 7.99 35.08
CA TYR A 163 0.17 8.06 33.73
C TYR A 163 0.27 6.66 33.10
N CYS A 164 -0.04 6.56 31.83
CA CYS A 164 0.16 5.33 31.04
C CYS A 164 0.57 5.68 29.61
N LEU A 165 1.12 4.71 28.91
CA LEU A 165 1.40 4.82 27.48
C LEU A 165 0.19 4.34 26.69
N VAL A 166 -0.18 5.08 25.67
CA VAL A 166 -1.18 4.70 24.68
C VAL A 166 -0.44 4.46 23.37
N THR A 167 -0.43 3.21 22.93
CA THR A 167 0.11 2.82 21.62
C THR A 167 -1.04 2.66 20.64
N VAL A 168 -0.99 3.39 19.53
CA VAL A 168 -1.92 3.26 18.41
C VAL A 168 -1.19 2.61 17.24
N ASN A 169 -1.72 1.51 16.74
CA ASN A 169 -1.22 0.80 15.56
C ASN A 169 -2.28 0.83 14.45
N ILE A 170 -1.90 1.26 13.24
CA ILE A 170 -2.80 1.37 12.09
C ILE A 170 -2.50 0.26 11.08
N GLY A 171 -3.52 -0.56 10.79
CA GLY A 171 -3.42 -1.68 9.86
C GLY A 171 -3.44 -1.30 8.39
N VAL A 172 -3.21 -2.30 7.52
CA VAL A 172 -3.25 -2.14 6.05
C VAL A 172 -4.66 -1.93 5.49
N LYS A 173 -5.71 -2.34 6.23
CA LYS A 173 -7.11 -2.18 5.85
C LYS A 173 -7.74 -0.87 6.35
N PHE A 174 -6.95 0.02 6.95
CA PHE A 174 -7.42 1.34 7.33
C PHE A 174 -7.82 2.15 6.08
N PRO A 175 -8.93 2.93 6.09
CA PRO A 175 -9.79 3.25 7.24
C PRO A 175 -10.93 2.26 7.51
N GLN A 176 -11.10 1.20 6.71
CA GLN A 176 -12.19 0.24 6.91
C GLN A 176 -12.04 -0.55 8.20
N GLU A 177 -10.79 -0.87 8.55
CA GLU A 177 -10.43 -1.44 9.84
C GLU A 177 -9.98 -0.33 10.79
N LYS A 178 -10.53 -0.33 12.01
CA LYS A 178 -10.15 0.63 13.05
C LYS A 178 -8.73 0.38 13.55
N PRO A 179 -8.00 1.43 13.99
CA PRO A 179 -6.70 1.25 14.64
C PRO A 179 -6.75 0.34 15.87
N SER A 180 -5.69 -0.42 16.13
CA SER A 180 -5.52 -1.10 17.40
C SER A 180 -4.96 -0.12 18.43
N VAL A 181 -5.58 -0.05 19.60
CA VAL A 181 -5.14 0.84 20.69
C VAL A 181 -4.80 0.00 21.91
N GLN A 182 -3.61 0.20 22.47
CA GLN A 182 -3.13 -0.52 23.65
C GLN A 182 -2.69 0.45 24.74
N LEU A 183 -3.17 0.22 25.96
CA LEU A 183 -2.69 0.87 27.16
C LEU A 183 -1.54 0.06 27.74
N SER A 184 -0.47 0.72 28.16
CA SER A 184 0.64 0.10 28.89
C SER A 184 0.94 0.90 30.15
N SER A 185 0.99 0.23 31.30
CA SER A 185 1.34 0.90 32.55
C SER A 185 2.85 1.09 32.67
N ILE A 186 3.26 2.28 33.09
CA ILE A 186 4.67 2.59 33.40
C ILE A 186 5.07 2.22 34.84
N TYR A 187 4.11 1.79 35.67
CA TYR A 187 4.33 1.47 37.08
C TYR A 187 4.51 -0.03 37.34
N CYS A 188 4.40 -0.87 36.31
CA CYS A 188 4.49 -2.30 36.52
C CYS A 188 5.91 -2.76 36.82
N GLN A 189 5.99 -3.75 37.71
CA GLN A 189 7.24 -4.38 38.09
C GLN A 189 7.92 -5.00 36.86
N GLU A 190 9.24 -4.97 36.88
CA GLU A 190 10.08 -5.55 35.85
C GLU A 190 9.70 -7.03 35.61
N GLY A 191 9.53 -7.41 34.35
CA GLY A 191 9.08 -8.75 33.96
C GLY A 191 7.56 -8.96 33.91
N LYS A 192 6.72 -8.00 34.34
CA LYS A 192 5.26 -8.09 34.23
C LYS A 192 4.73 -7.16 33.14
N GLN A 193 4.10 -7.74 32.10
CA GLN A 193 3.40 -6.95 31.08
C GLN A 193 2.02 -6.55 31.57
N CYS A 194 1.89 -5.28 31.99
CA CYS A 194 0.60 -4.67 32.31
C CYS A 194 0.13 -3.88 31.12
N THR A 195 -0.48 -4.58 30.19
CA THR A 195 -1.06 -4.01 28.98
C THR A 195 -2.53 -4.38 28.84
N GLU A 196 -3.30 -3.54 28.17
CA GLU A 196 -4.70 -3.80 27.82
C GLU A 196 -4.98 -3.27 26.41
N THR A 197 -5.47 -4.13 25.53
CA THR A 197 -5.93 -3.72 24.20
C THR A 197 -7.37 -3.25 24.28
N LEU A 198 -7.66 -2.08 23.71
CA LEU A 198 -8.97 -1.45 23.73
C LEU A 198 -9.77 -1.87 22.49
N ASP A 199 -10.65 -2.86 22.65
CA ASP A 199 -11.44 -3.38 21.53
C ASP A 199 -12.80 -2.68 21.34
N LYS A 200 -13.23 -1.85 22.30
CA LYS A 200 -14.61 -1.35 22.37
C LYS A 200 -14.77 0.16 22.15
N TYR A 201 -13.70 0.87 21.80
CA TYR A 201 -13.80 2.30 21.56
C TYR A 201 -14.62 2.58 20.28
N PRO A 202 -15.36 3.71 20.22
CA PRO A 202 -16.19 4.06 19.08
C PRO A 202 -15.33 4.37 17.85
N TYR A 203 -15.72 3.84 16.70
CA TYR A 203 -15.04 4.10 15.44
C TYR A 203 -16.03 4.02 14.27
N ASN A 204 -15.97 4.98 13.36
CA ASN A 204 -16.74 4.95 12.13
C ASN A 204 -15.82 5.08 10.90
N PRO A 205 -15.71 4.04 10.04
CA PRO A 205 -14.85 4.08 8.86
C PRO A 205 -15.28 5.11 7.81
N THR A 206 -16.52 5.64 7.88
CA THR A 206 -17.00 6.67 6.96
C THR A 206 -16.75 8.09 7.43
N HIS A 207 -16.41 8.28 8.71
CA HIS A 207 -16.03 9.58 9.23
C HIS A 207 -14.62 9.95 8.79
N ARG A 208 -14.29 11.23 8.86
CA ARG A 208 -12.91 11.63 8.61
C ARG A 208 -12.01 11.08 9.73
N PRO A 209 -10.73 10.81 9.45
CA PRO A 209 -9.83 10.26 10.46
C PRO A 209 -9.70 11.13 11.72
N ASP A 210 -9.78 12.45 11.59
CA ASP A 210 -9.76 13.41 12.69
C ASP A 210 -10.98 13.31 13.61
N ASP A 211 -12.19 13.14 13.07
CA ASP A 211 -13.39 12.95 13.88
C ASP A 211 -13.31 11.68 14.76
N ASN A 212 -12.66 10.63 14.25
CA ASN A 212 -12.45 9.39 15.00
C ASN A 212 -11.45 9.53 16.15
N ILE A 213 -10.59 10.55 16.13
CA ILE A 213 -9.63 10.79 17.21
C ILE A 213 -10.34 11.38 18.42
N ASP A 214 -11.26 12.32 18.23
CA ASP A 214 -12.04 12.89 19.33
C ASP A 214 -12.81 11.80 20.09
N ASN A 215 -13.44 10.88 19.33
CA ASN A 215 -14.12 9.71 19.90
C ASN A 215 -13.17 8.81 20.71
N LEU A 216 -11.96 8.56 20.19
CA LEU A 216 -10.95 7.78 20.91
C LEU A 216 -10.53 8.48 22.21
N LEU A 217 -10.22 9.77 22.15
CA LEU A 217 -9.75 10.53 23.31
C LEU A 217 -10.82 10.62 24.40
N GLN A 218 -12.09 10.78 24.03
CA GLN A 218 -13.20 10.74 24.98
C GLN A 218 -13.29 9.37 25.66
N PHE A 219 -13.18 8.29 24.89
CA PHE A 219 -13.21 6.92 25.41
C PHE A 219 -12.00 6.60 26.32
N LEU A 220 -10.82 7.15 26.03
CA LEU A 220 -9.60 6.89 26.80
C LEU A 220 -9.73 7.31 28.27
N ASN A 221 -10.45 8.39 28.59
CA ASN A 221 -10.63 8.82 29.97
C ASN A 221 -11.22 7.71 30.85
N GLU A 222 -12.31 7.09 30.40
CA GLU A 222 -12.95 5.99 31.14
C GLU A 222 -12.12 4.71 31.10
N ALA A 223 -11.50 4.41 29.95
CA ALA A 223 -10.69 3.22 29.78
C ALA A 223 -9.46 3.22 30.71
N VAL A 224 -8.78 4.35 30.83
CA VAL A 224 -7.58 4.49 31.68
C VAL A 224 -7.94 4.39 33.16
N LEU A 225 -9.09 4.94 33.59
CA LEU A 225 -9.57 4.76 34.96
C LEU A 225 -9.85 3.29 35.29
N LYS A 226 -10.48 2.54 34.36
CA LYS A 226 -10.72 1.10 34.53
C LYS A 226 -9.41 0.31 34.53
N PHE A 227 -8.51 0.64 33.63
CA PHE A 227 -7.19 0.01 33.51
C PHE A 227 -6.36 0.18 34.79
N LYS A 228 -6.35 1.38 35.38
CA LYS A 228 -5.70 1.67 36.67
C LYS A 228 -6.20 0.73 37.78
N ASN A 229 -7.51 0.52 37.87
CA ASN A 229 -8.14 -0.25 38.95
C ASN A 229 -8.05 -1.78 38.78
N HIS A 230 -7.74 -2.29 37.59
CA HIS A 230 -7.70 -3.73 37.31
C HIS A 230 -6.28 -4.31 37.24
N LYS A 231 -5.26 -3.48 37.02
CA LYS A 231 -3.88 -3.93 36.78
C LYS A 231 -2.91 -3.56 37.89
N HIS A 232 -3.37 -2.76 38.86
CA HIS A 232 -2.70 -2.36 40.10
C HIS A 232 -3.69 -2.44 41.27
#